data_AF-A0A836TBN4-F1
#
_entry.id   AF-A0A836TBN4-F1
#
_cell.length_a   1.000
_cell.length_b   1.000
_cell.length_c   1.000
_cell.angle_alpha   90.00
_cell.angle_beta   90.00
_cell.angle_gamma   90.00
#
_symmetry.space_group_name_H-M   'P 1'
#
loop_
_entity.id
_entity.type
_entity.pdbx_description
1 polymer ?
#
loop_
_entity_poly.entity_id
_entity_poly.type
_entity_poly.pdbx_seq_one_letter_code
_entity_poly.pdbx_strand_id
1 'polypeptide(L)'
;AIRGAQLGMNVAVIEAEHLGGICLNWGCIPTKALLRSSEIYHLLHNLDEHGISATEATFDIQKMVKRSRKVAKQLSNGVKHLLKKSKVTV
;
A
#
# COMPACT_ATOMS: atom_id res chain seq x y z
N ALA A 1 1.63 19.24 -5.19
CA ALA A 1 2.38 19.63 -3.97
C ALA A 1 3.89 19.51 -4.15
N ILE A 2 4.47 18.29 -4.06
CA ILE A 2 5.93 18.06 -4.13
C ILE A 2 6.58 18.71 -5.37
N ARG A 3 5.99 18.53 -6.56
CA ARG A 3 6.53 19.13 -7.79
C ARG A 3 6.55 20.66 -7.75
N GLY A 4 5.53 21.30 -7.17
CA GLY A 4 5.51 22.76 -7.02
C GLY A 4 6.65 23.26 -6.13
N ALA A 5 6.90 22.58 -5.01
CA ALA A 5 8.03 22.90 -4.13
C ALA A 5 9.39 22.66 -4.82
N GLN A 6 9.53 21.59 -5.62
CA GLN A 6 10.74 21.35 -6.42
C GLN A 6 11.00 22.45 -7.47
N LEU A 7 9.96 23.13 -7.94
CA LEU A 7 10.04 24.25 -8.88
C LEU A 7 10.27 25.61 -8.17
N GLY A 8 10.52 25.62 -6.86
CA GLY A 8 10.81 26.83 -6.10
C GLY A 8 9.57 27.60 -5.62
N MET A 9 8.37 27.03 -5.76
CA MET A 9 7.13 27.67 -5.28
C MET A 9 6.94 27.43 -3.78
N ASN A 10 6.31 28.39 -3.09
CA ASN A 10 5.78 28.18 -1.74
C ASN A 10 4.46 27.42 -1.83
N VAL A 11 4.40 26.23 -1.25
CA VAL A 11 3.26 25.31 -1.38
C VAL A 11 2.74 24.87 -0.02
N ALA A 12 1.42 24.88 0.12
CA ALA A 12 0.69 24.26 1.22
C ALA A 12 -0.26 23.17 0.70
N VAL A 13 -0.53 22.16 1.52
CA VAL A 13 -1.54 21.12 1.32
C VAL A 13 -2.50 21.18 2.50
N ILE A 14 -3.80 21.19 2.24
CA ILE A 14 -4.83 21.11 3.28
C ILE A 14 -5.44 19.70 3.20
N GLU A 15 -5.29 18.92 4.26
CA GLU A 15 -5.79 17.54 4.36
C GLU A 15 -6.49 17.36 5.71
N ALA A 16 -7.70 16.81 5.68
CA ALA A 16 -8.52 16.65 6.89
C ALA A 16 -8.19 15.38 7.67
N GLU A 17 -7.78 14.30 6.97
CA GLU A 17 -7.60 13.00 7.58
C GLU A 17 -6.19 12.44 7.35
N HIS A 18 -5.96 11.85 6.18
CA HIS A 18 -4.82 10.97 5.94
C HIS A 18 -4.15 11.30 4.62
N LEU A 19 -2.88 11.73 4.72
CA LEU A 19 -2.04 11.98 3.55
C LEU A 19 -1.95 10.72 2.65
N GLY A 20 -2.05 10.97 1.34
CA GLY A 20 -2.18 9.93 0.32
C GLY A 20 -3.61 9.64 -0.10
N GLY A 21 -4.61 10.20 0.60
CA GLY A 21 -6.03 10.14 0.23
C GLY A 21 -6.57 8.71 0.12
N ILE A 22 -7.64 8.54 -0.67
CA ILE A 22 -8.33 7.25 -0.82
C ILE A 22 -7.39 6.19 -1.38
N CYS A 23 -6.67 6.49 -2.46
CA CYS A 23 -5.83 5.53 -3.18
C CYS A 23 -4.89 4.76 -2.25
N LEU A 24 -4.28 5.48 -1.31
CA LEU A 24 -3.26 4.92 -0.43
C LEU A 24 -3.86 4.30 0.83
N ASN A 25 -4.89 4.91 1.41
CA ASN A 25 -5.41 4.51 2.72
C ASN A 25 -6.56 3.50 2.64
N TRP A 26 -7.40 3.58 1.60
CA TRP A 26 -8.69 2.87 1.54
C TRP A 26 -9.02 2.22 0.18
N GLY A 27 -8.26 2.54 -0.87
CA GLY A 27 -8.55 2.11 -2.24
C GLY A 27 -7.45 1.19 -2.77
N CYS A 28 -6.71 1.68 -3.76
CA CYS A 28 -5.77 0.88 -4.53
C CYS A 28 -4.79 0.07 -3.66
N ILE A 29 -4.04 0.72 -2.77
CA ILE A 29 -2.95 0.05 -2.05
C ILE A 29 -3.45 -1.11 -1.17
N PRO A 30 -4.41 -0.94 -0.25
CA PRO A 30 -4.88 -2.06 0.56
C PRO A 30 -5.54 -3.15 -0.29
N THR A 31 -6.33 -2.78 -1.31
CA THR A 31 -6.99 -3.76 -2.18
C THR A 31 -5.99 -4.59 -2.98
N LYS A 32 -4.96 -3.97 -3.58
CA LYS A 32 -3.93 -4.71 -4.33
C LYS A 32 -3.06 -5.57 -3.41
N ALA A 33 -2.81 -5.14 -2.17
CA ALA A 33 -2.10 -5.97 -1.19
C ALA A 33 -2.89 -7.24 -0.82
N LEU A 34 -4.22 -7.14 -0.70
CA LEU A 34 -5.12 -8.28 -0.48
C LEU A 34 -5.22 -9.18 -1.71
N LEU A 35 -5.38 -8.59 -2.90
CA LEU A 35 -5.41 -9.34 -4.16
C LEU A 35 -4.15 -10.17 -4.35
N ARG A 36 -2.96 -9.63 -4.03
CA ARG A 36 -1.73 -10.43 -4.11
C ARG A 36 -1.73 -11.61 -3.15
N SER A 37 -2.29 -11.46 -1.94
CA SER A 37 -2.43 -12.60 -1.02
C SER A 37 -3.43 -13.65 -1.56
N SER A 38 -4.51 -13.21 -2.20
CA SER A 38 -5.46 -14.11 -2.88
C SER A 38 -4.83 -14.83 -4.06
N GLU A 39 -4.02 -14.14 -4.85
CA GLU A 39 -3.31 -14.69 -6.01
C GLU A 39 -2.31 -15.77 -5.57
N ILE A 40 -1.57 -15.54 -4.48
CA ILE A 40 -0.68 -16.57 -3.90
C ILE A 40 -1.48 -17.80 -3.50
N TYR A 41 -2.62 -17.63 -2.82
CA TYR A 41 -3.47 -18.76 -2.44
C TYR A 41 -4.05 -19.49 -3.65
N HIS A 42 -4.41 -18.76 -4.71
CA HIS A 42 -4.87 -19.34 -5.96
C HIS A 42 -3.77 -20.16 -6.64
N LEU A 43 -2.54 -19.65 -6.70
CA LEU A 43 -1.38 -20.38 -7.24
C LEU A 43 -1.08 -21.67 -6.45
N LEU A 44 -1.33 -21.70 -5.14
CA LEU A 44 -1.18 -22.91 -4.34
C LEU A 44 -2.11 -24.05 -4.78
N HIS A 45 -3.21 -23.75 -5.48
CA HIS A 45 -4.12 -24.76 -6.02
C HIS A 45 -3.67 -25.30 -7.39
N ASN A 46 -2.78 -24.60 -8.08
CA ASN A 46 -2.31 -24.94 -9.43
C ASN A 46 -0.80 -25.29 -9.44
N LEU A 47 -0.26 -25.75 -8.31
CA LEU A 47 1.18 -26.02 -8.16
C LEU A 47 1.71 -27.12 -9.09
N ASP A 48 0.85 -28.08 -9.45
CA ASP A 48 1.20 -29.20 -10.32
C ASP A 48 1.62 -28.73 -11.72
N GLU A 49 0.99 -27.65 -12.23
CA GLU A 49 1.37 -27.00 -13.50
C GLU A 49 2.80 -26.45 -13.48
N HIS A 50 3.35 -26.27 -12.29
CA HIS A 50 4.72 -25.79 -12.07
C HIS A 50 5.66 -26.90 -11.59
N GLY A 51 5.22 -28.16 -11.54
CA GLY A 51 6.01 -29.29 -11.02
C GLY A 51 6.28 -29.20 -9.52
N ILE A 52 5.46 -28.47 -8.77
CA ILE A 52 5.59 -28.25 -7.33
C ILE A 52 4.47 -29.02 -6.63
N SER A 53 4.75 -29.62 -5.47
CA SER A 53 3.74 -30.27 -4.63
C SER A 53 3.71 -29.67 -3.22
N ALA A 54 2.50 -29.50 -2.68
CA ALA A 54 2.26 -29.12 -1.30
C ALA A 54 0.98 -29.83 -0.81
N THR A 55 0.97 -30.30 0.44
CA THR A 55 -0.10 -31.15 0.97
C THR A 55 -1.28 -30.38 1.53
N GLU A 56 -1.05 -29.27 2.26
CA GLU A 56 -2.13 -28.45 2.81
C GLU A 56 -1.77 -26.96 2.79
N ALA A 57 -2.68 -26.15 2.23
CA ALA A 57 -2.57 -24.70 2.23
C ALA A 57 -3.75 -24.09 3.01
N THR A 58 -3.45 -23.45 4.14
CA THR A 58 -4.43 -22.69 4.92
C THR A 58 -4.15 -21.19 4.82
N PHE A 59 -5.18 -20.37 5.04
CA PHE A 59 -5.04 -18.91 5.04
C PHE A 59 -5.62 -18.29 6.32
N ASP A 60 -5.05 -17.15 6.71
CA ASP A 60 -5.47 -16.36 7.85
C ASP A 60 -5.82 -14.95 7.38
N ILE A 61 -7.13 -14.69 7.27
CA ILE A 61 -7.63 -13.41 6.76
C ILE A 61 -7.22 -12.23 7.66
N GLN A 62 -7.10 -12.44 8.97
CA GLN A 62 -6.69 -11.39 9.90
C GLN A 62 -5.23 -10.98 9.66
N LYS A 63 -4.34 -11.96 9.44
CA LYS A 63 -2.95 -11.68 9.05
C LYS A 63 -2.86 -10.99 7.68
N MET A 64 -3.67 -11.40 6.70
CA MET A 64 -3.72 -10.77 5.37
C MET A 64 -4.17 -9.30 5.47
N VAL A 65 -5.25 -9.03 6.21
CA VAL A 65 -5.75 -7.67 6.45
C VAL A 65 -4.70 -6.85 7.18
N LYS A 66 -4.08 -7.38 8.23
CA LYS A 66 -3.00 -6.70 8.97
C LYS A 66 -1.82 -6.35 8.06
N ARG A 67 -1.41 -7.24 7.16
CA ARG A 67 -0.39 -6.97 6.13
C ARG A 67 -0.82 -5.83 5.21
N SER A 68 -2.04 -5.84 4.69
CA SER A 68 -2.54 -4.78 3.80
C SER A 68 -2.49 -3.40 4.46
N ARG A 69 -2.88 -3.31 5.74
CA ARG A 69 -2.82 -2.07 6.53
C ARG A 69 -1.39 -1.63 6.82
N LYS A 70 -0.48 -2.56 7.08
CA LYS A 70 0.95 -2.26 7.24
C LYS A 70 1.55 -1.64 5.97
N VAL A 71 1.23 -2.17 4.79
CA VAL A 71 1.68 -1.63 3.51
C VAL A 71 1.13 -0.22 3.27
N ALA A 72 -0.17 -0.01 3.48
CA ALA A 72 -0.78 1.32 3.38
C ALA A 72 -0.09 2.32 4.32
N LYS A 73 0.09 1.96 5.60
CA LYS A 73 0.76 2.83 6.58
C LYS A 73 2.19 3.18 6.20
N GLN A 74 2.96 2.23 5.68
CA GLN A 74 4.33 2.48 5.21
C GLN A 74 4.36 3.54 4.10
N LEU A 75 3.49 3.40 3.10
CA LEU A 75 3.44 4.35 1.99
C LEU A 75 2.94 5.72 2.43
N SER A 76 1.97 5.79 3.35
CA SER A 76 1.44 7.08 3.87
C SER A 76 2.53 7.84 4.62
N ASN A 77 3.30 7.13 5.44
CA ASN A 77 4.48 7.68 6.11
C ASN A 77 5.54 8.16 5.11
N GLY A 78 5.72 7.45 3.99
CA GLY A 78 6.58 7.88 2.88
C GLY A 78 6.13 9.21 2.28
N VAL A 79 4.83 9.39 2.03
CA VAL A 79 4.26 10.65 1.55
C VAL A 79 4.51 11.78 2.55
N LYS A 80 4.24 11.55 3.83
CA LYS A 80 4.51 12.53 4.90
C LYS A 80 5.99 12.93 4.94
N HIS A 81 6.88 11.96 4.84
CA HIS A 81 8.32 12.20 4.79
C HIS A 81 8.72 13.04 3.57
N LEU A 82 8.20 12.72 2.39
CA LEU A 82 8.49 13.46 1.16
C LEU A 82 7.98 14.89 1.20
N LEU A 83 6.77 15.12 1.72
CA LEU A 83 6.23 16.47 1.89
C LEU A 83 7.10 17.31 2.83
N LYS A 84 7.52 16.73 3.97
CA LYS A 84 8.45 17.39 4.90
C LYS A 84 9.80 17.70 4.24
N LYS A 85 10.38 16.73 3.50
CA LYS A 85 11.64 16.91 2.77
C LYS A 85 11.54 18.03 1.73
N SER A 86 10.40 18.13 1.06
CA SER A 86 10.11 19.19 0.10
C SER A 86 9.69 20.52 0.73
N LYS A 87 9.74 20.66 2.07
CA LYS A 87 9.33 21.89 2.79
C LYS A 87 7.90 22.34 2.47
N VAL A 88 7.02 21.40 2.14
CA VAL A 88 5.59 21.68 1.93
C VAL A 88 4.93 21.80 3.30
N THR A 89 4.15 22.86 3.51
CA THR A 89 3.30 22.99 4.71
C THR A 89 2.09 22.08 4.54
N VAL A 90 1.77 21.27 5.55
CA VAL A 90 0.70 20.27 5.51
C VAL A 90 -0.09 20.35 6.79
#